data_AF-A0A9N9E327-F1
#
_entry.id   AF-A0A9N9E327-F1
#
_cell.length_a   1.000
_cell.length_b   1.000
_cell.length_c   1.000
_cell.angle_alpha   90.00
_cell.angle_beta   90.00
_cell.angle_gamma   90.00
#
_symmetry.space_group_name_H-M   'P 1'
#
loop_
_entity.id
_entity.type
_entity.pdbx_description
1 polymer ?
#
loop_
_entity_poly.entity_id
_entity_poly.type
_entity_poly.pdbx_seq_one_letter_code
_entity_poly.pdbx_strand_id
1 'polypeptide(L)'
;ALKENLKLGNKGGEKRISKKVVQYLQGYFLAGNLRAVDRYSPENMHTCLEELVAEGEIALEEIPTVKIIKGWIGRYNANFKKEASERAL
;
A
#
# COMPACT_ATOMS: atom_id res chain seq x y z
N ALA A 1 2.94 -2.25 18.41
CA ALA A 1 2.14 -1.49 17.42
C ALA A 1 3.10 -0.65 16.58
N LEU A 2 3.38 -1.07 15.33
CA LEU A 2 4.31 -0.37 14.45
C LEU A 2 3.62 0.88 13.88
N LYS A 3 4.01 2.03 14.43
CA LYS A 3 3.51 3.36 14.09
C LYS A 3 3.97 3.74 12.68
N GLU A 4 3.04 3.69 11.73
CA GLU A 4 3.18 4.20 10.36
C GLU A 4 3.65 5.67 10.36
N ASN A 5 4.87 5.92 9.90
CA ASN A 5 5.36 7.27 9.54
C ASN A 5 6.29 7.18 8.33
N LEU A 6 5.98 6.30 7.37
CA LEU A 6 6.75 6.23 6.13
C LEU A 6 6.46 7.50 5.32
N LYS A 7 7.38 8.48 5.36
CA LYS A 7 7.22 9.78 4.66
C LYS A 7 7.40 9.59 3.16
N LEU A 8 6.36 9.10 2.47
CA LEU A 8 6.30 9.09 1.01
C LEU A 8 6.25 10.54 0.53
N GLY A 9 7.36 11.04 -0.03
CA GLY A 9 7.47 12.39 -0.56
C GLY A 9 6.44 12.67 -1.66
N ASN A 10 5.71 13.79 -1.53
CA ASN A 10 4.76 14.28 -2.52
C ASN A 10 5.50 14.77 -3.78
N LYS A 11 5.47 14.01 -4.89
CA LYS A 11 5.84 14.52 -6.21
C LYS A 11 4.80 14.13 -7.27
N GLY A 12 4.25 15.13 -7.95
CA GLY A 12 3.53 15.02 -9.22
C GLY A 12 2.00 15.04 -9.11
N GLY A 13 1.33 15.77 -10.02
CA GLY A 13 -0.13 15.92 -10.14
C GLY A 13 -0.88 14.68 -10.64
N GLU A 14 -0.42 13.48 -10.26
CA GLU A 14 -1.14 12.23 -10.49
C GLU A 14 -2.26 12.12 -9.44
N LYS A 15 -3.45 11.62 -9.82
CA LYS A 15 -4.59 11.47 -8.91
C LYS A 15 -4.13 10.73 -7.66
N ARG A 16 -4.12 11.42 -6.52
CA ARG A 16 -3.56 10.88 -5.28
C ARG A 16 -4.45 9.76 -4.77
N ILE A 17 -3.85 8.60 -4.49
CA ILE A 17 -4.49 7.56 -3.70
C ILE A 17 -4.87 8.18 -2.35
N SER A 18 -6.11 7.95 -1.91
CA SER A 18 -6.58 8.52 -0.65
C SER A 18 -5.79 7.92 0.53
N LYS A 19 -5.73 8.67 1.64
CA LYS A 19 -5.01 8.20 2.84
C LYS A 19 -5.59 6.88 3.36
N LYS A 20 -6.91 6.71 3.31
CA LYS A 20 -7.60 5.49 3.74
C LYS A 20 -7.17 4.29 2.90
N VAL A 21 -7.18 4.42 1.57
CA VAL A 21 -6.70 3.35 0.67
C VAL A 21 -5.22 3.04 0.89
N VAL A 22 -4.38 4.06 1.12
CA VAL A 22 -2.95 3.85 1.43
C VAL A 22 -2.77 3.00 2.69
N GLN A 23 -3.56 3.23 3.75
CA GLN A 23 -3.49 2.43 4.99
C GLN A 23 -3.82 0.95 4.74
N TYR A 24 -4.85 0.65 3.93
CA TYR A 24 -5.15 -0.74 3.55
C TYR A 24 -4.01 -1.38 2.76
N LEU A 25 -3.46 -0.70 1.76
CA LEU A 25 -2.33 -1.19 0.97
C LEU A 25 -1.10 -1.48 1.85
N GLN A 26 -0.85 -0.65 2.88
CA GLN A 26 0.21 -0.89 3.85
C GLN A 26 -0.08 -2.14 4.71
N GLY A 27 -1.31 -2.31 5.18
CA GLY A 27 -1.74 -3.51 5.90
C GLY A 27 -1.49 -4.79 5.10
N TYR A 28 -1.94 -4.83 3.84
CA TYR A 28 -1.74 -5.99 2.95
C TYR A 28 -0.25 -6.25 2.68
N PHE A 29 0.54 -5.21 2.44
CA PHE A 29 1.98 -5.35 2.20
C PHE A 29 2.70 -5.93 3.43
N LEU A 30 2.37 -5.44 4.63
CA LEU A 30 3.00 -5.88 5.87
C LEU A 30 2.59 -7.31 6.26
N ALA A 31 1.32 -7.69 6.04
CA ALA A 31 0.86 -9.06 6.23
C ALA A 31 1.68 -10.04 5.36
N GLY A 32 1.94 -9.67 4.11
CA GLY A 32 2.76 -10.44 3.19
C GLY A 32 4.27 -10.50 3.49
N ASN A 33 4.76 -9.67 4.42
CA ASN A 33 6.15 -9.75 4.89
C ASN A 33 6.33 -10.74 6.03
N LEU A 34 5.25 -11.18 6.70
CA LEU A 34 5.34 -12.19 7.76
C LEU A 34 5.64 -13.58 7.18
N ARG A 35 5.04 -13.92 6.03
CA ARG A 35 5.30 -15.18 5.31
C ARG A 35 5.20 -14.94 3.81
N ALA A 36 6.13 -15.51 3.04
CA ALA A 36 6.16 -15.33 1.59
C ALA A 36 4.90 -15.85 0.87
N VAL A 37 4.23 -16.86 1.44
CA VAL A 37 2.95 -17.41 0.94
C VAL A 37 1.78 -16.45 1.12
N ASP A 38 1.88 -15.53 2.07
CA ASP A 38 0.85 -14.53 2.37
C ASP A 38 1.12 -13.21 1.61
N ARG A 39 2.11 -13.20 0.70
CA ARG A 39 2.45 -12.01 -0.08
C ARG A 39 1.37 -11.68 -1.08
N TYR A 40 0.65 -10.61 -0.80
CA TYR A 40 -0.33 -10.03 -1.72
C TYR A 40 0.34 -9.59 -3.02
N SER A 41 -0.17 -10.12 -4.14
CA SER A 41 0.10 -9.54 -5.46
C SER A 41 -0.65 -8.21 -5.63
N PRO A 42 -0.23 -7.34 -6.57
CA PRO A 42 -0.99 -6.14 -6.92
C PRO A 42 -2.46 -6.44 -7.26
N GLU A 43 -2.72 -7.58 -7.88
CA GLU A 43 -4.05 -8.07 -8.24
C GLU A 43 -4.85 -8.45 -6.99
N ASN A 44 -4.26 -9.20 -6.05
CA ASN A 44 -4.93 -9.53 -4.79
C ASN A 44 -5.27 -8.27 -3.97
N MET A 45 -4.36 -7.29 -3.92
CA MET A 45 -4.65 -6.03 -3.23
C MET A 45 -5.81 -5.27 -3.89
N HIS A 46 -5.91 -5.30 -5.22
CA HIS A 46 -7.03 -4.70 -5.93
C HIS A 46 -8.35 -5.37 -5.57
N THR A 47 -8.39 -6.71 -5.60
CA THR A 47 -9.59 -7.47 -5.22
C THR A 47 -10.02 -7.18 -3.79
N CYS A 48 -9.10 -7.10 -2.84
CA CYS A 48 -9.46 -6.74 -1.47
C CYS A 48 -9.99 -5.30 -1.33
N LEU A 49 -9.56 -4.36 -2.20
CA LEU A 49 -10.15 -3.03 -2.23
C LEU A 49 -11.57 -3.04 -2.84
N GLU A 50 -11.86 -3.93 -3.80
CA GLU A 50 -13.21 -4.13 -4.32
C GLU A 50 -14.16 -4.70 -3.25
N GLU A 51 -13.68 -5.62 -2.41
CA GLU A 51 -14.42 -6.13 -1.25
C GLU A 51 -14.77 -5.00 -0.27
N LEU A 52 -13.81 -4.10 0.02
CA LEU A 52 -14.05 -2.93 0.88
C LEU A 52 -15.06 -1.94 0.28
N VAL A 53 -15.14 -1.81 -1.05
CA VAL A 53 -16.22 -1.04 -1.69
C VAL A 53 -17.57 -1.72 -1.48
N ALA A 54 -17.63 -3.04 -1.64
CA ALA A 54 -18.86 -3.80 -1.43
C ALA A 54 -19.37 -3.69 0.03
N GLU A 55 -18.45 -3.56 0.99
CA GLU A 55 -18.74 -3.31 2.40
C GLU A 55 -19.09 -1.84 2.71
N GLY A 56 -18.92 -0.93 1.75
CA GLY A 56 -19.16 0.50 1.92
C GLY A 56 -18.07 1.23 2.72
N GLU A 57 -16.91 0.59 2.91
CA GLU A 57 -15.79 1.17 3.64
C GLU A 57 -15.05 2.25 2.83
N ILE A 58 -14.93 2.06 1.51
CA ILE A 58 -14.32 3.05 0.61
C ILE A 58 -15.22 3.27 -0.61
N ALA A 59 -15.06 4.42 -1.29
CA ALA A 59 -15.82 4.68 -2.51
C ALA A 59 -15.16 4.04 -3.74
N LEU A 60 -15.96 3.67 -4.74
CA LEU A 60 -15.46 3.00 -5.95
C LEU A 60 -14.43 3.85 -6.70
N GLU A 61 -14.60 5.18 -6.70
CA GLU A 61 -13.71 6.12 -7.39
C GLU A 61 -12.34 6.27 -6.72
N GLU A 62 -12.21 5.74 -5.50
CA GLU A 62 -10.98 5.69 -4.72
C GLU A 62 -10.14 4.45 -5.04
N ILE A 63 -10.70 3.42 -5.69
CA ILE A 63 -9.93 2.22 -6.05
C ILE A 63 -8.85 2.60 -7.08
N PRO A 64 -7.56 2.44 -6.74
CA PRO A 64 -6.47 2.62 -7.68
C PRO A 64 -6.38 1.41 -8.59
N THR A 65 -6.08 1.64 -9.86
CA THR A 65 -5.82 0.53 -10.79
C THR A 65 -4.65 -0.35 -10.32
N VAL A 66 -4.64 -1.62 -10.74
CA VAL A 66 -3.53 -2.56 -10.48
C VAL A 66 -2.16 -1.98 -10.86
N LYS A 67 -2.08 -1.21 -11.97
CA LYS A 67 -0.85 -0.53 -12.39
C LYS A 67 -0.35 0.48 -11.35
N ILE A 68 -1.27 1.25 -10.77
CA ILE A 68 -0.95 2.23 -9.71
C ILE A 68 -0.50 1.50 -8.45
N ILE A 69 -1.19 0.42 -8.06
CA ILE A 69 -0.82 -0.41 -6.91
C ILE A 69 0.59 -0.97 -7.08
N LYS A 70 0.91 -1.54 -8.25
CA LYS A 70 2.26 -2.06 -8.54
C LYS A 70 3.33 -0.97 -8.42
N GLY A 71 3.08 0.22 -8.97
CA GLY A 71 3.98 1.37 -8.82
C GLY A 71 4.13 1.84 -7.38
N TRP A 72 3.05 1.82 -6.60
CA TRP A 72 3.04 2.13 -5.18
C TRP A 72 3.85 1.12 -4.37
N ILE A 73 3.66 -0.19 -4.55
CA ILE A 73 4.42 -1.25 -3.88
C ILE A 73 5.92 -1.09 -4.13
N GLY A 74 6.32 -0.81 -5.37
CA GLY A 74 7.73 -0.59 -5.71
C GLY A 74 8.35 0.57 -4.93
N ARG A 75 7.66 1.71 -4.86
CA ARG A 75 8.09 2.89 -4.09
C ARG A 75 8.10 2.62 -2.58
N TYR A 76 7.05 1.98 -2.07
CA TYR A 76 6.90 1.66 -0.65
C TYR A 76 8.02 0.73 -0.18
N ASN A 77 8.28 -0.36 -0.92
CA ASN A 77 9.34 -1.32 -0.60
C ASN A 77 10.74 -0.68 -0.61
N ALA A 78 11.04 0.17 -1.59
CA ALA A 78 12.32 0.88 -1.65
C ALA A 78 12.53 1.77 -0.41
N ASN A 79 11.50 2.52 -0.01
CA ASN A 79 11.59 3.39 1.16
C ASN A 79 11.58 2.58 2.48
N PHE A 80 10.84 1.49 2.54
CA PHE A 80 10.83 0.57 3.69
C PHE A 80 12.21 -0.03 3.95
N LYS A 81 12.89 -0.51 2.90
CA LYS A 81 14.27 -1.01 2.99
C LYS A 81 15.25 0.07 3.43
N LYS A 82 15.12 1.29 2.88
CA LYS A 82 15.96 2.43 3.25
C LYS A 82 15.83 2.76 4.73
N GLU A 83 14.61 2.88 5.25
CA GLU A 83 14.39 3.16 6.68
C GLU A 83 14.87 2.02 7.58
N ALA A 84 14.71 0.76 7.18
CA ALA A 84 15.22 -0.37 7.94
C ALA A 84 16.76 -0.33 8.05
N SER A 85 17.45 0.00 6.96
CA SER A 85 18.90 0.18 6.96
C SER A 85 19.34 1.38 7.82
N GLU A 86 18.66 2.52 7.72
CA GLU A 86 18.98 3.72 8.51
C GLU A 86 18.77 3.52 10.02
N ARG A 87 17.82 2.66 10.42
CA ARG A 87 17.55 2.34 11.84
C ARG A 87 18.47 1.26 12.40
N ALA A 88 19.21 0.53 11.55
CA ALA A 88 20.13 -0.54 11.94
C ALA A 88 21.58 -0.04 12.11
N LEU A 89 21.84 1.23 11.81
CA LEU A 89 23.09 1.98 12.05
C LEU A 89 23.03 2.69 13.41
#